data_AF-A0A523YAE2-F1
#
_entry.id   AF-A0A523YAE2-F1
#
_cell.length_a   1.000
_cell.length_b   1.000
_cell.length_c   1.000
_cell.angle_alpha   90.00
_cell.angle_beta   90.00
_cell.angle_gamma   90.00
#
_symmetry.space_group_name_H-M   'P 1'
#
loop_
_entity.id
_entity.type
_entity.pdbx_description
1 polymer ?
#
loop_
_entity_poly.entity_id
_entity_poly.type
_entity_poly.pdbx_seq_one_letter_code
_entity_poly.pdbx_strand_id
1 'polypeptide(L)' 'MARRPRVETPEFYHIFNRGVESRDVLLDNEDKKKFLKVVCETSKLYHFTILSHCLMNNHCHLLLEKQP' A
#
# COMPACT_ATOMS: atom_id res chain seq x y z
N MET A 1 6.40 8.82 -21.69
CA MET A 1 7.74 8.41 -21.20
C MET A 1 7.68 6.95 -20.79
N ALA A 2 8.64 6.12 -21.21
CA ALA A 2 8.72 4.74 -20.74
C ALA A 2 9.04 4.72 -19.24
N ARG A 3 8.30 3.93 -18.47
CA ARG A 3 8.57 3.75 -17.04
C ARG A 3 9.90 3.01 -16.89
N ARG A 4 10.75 3.44 -15.95
CA ARG A 4 11.98 2.70 -15.61
C ARG A 4 11.61 1.26 -15.21
N PRO A 5 12.45 0.26 -15.57
CA PRO A 5 12.28 -1.10 -15.08
C PRO A 5 12.16 -1.12 -13.56
N ARG A 6 11.28 -1.96 -13.03
CA ARG A 6 11.16 -2.16 -11.58
C ARG A 6 12.37 -2.97 -11.13
N VAL A 7 13.06 -2.51 -10.09
CA VAL A 7 14.13 -3.28 -9.45
C VAL A 7 13.47 -4.38 -8.63
N GLU A 8 13.81 -5.64 -8.89
CA GLU A 8 13.19 -6.83 -8.26
C GLU A 8 13.96 -7.33 -7.02
N THR A 9 15.16 -6.80 -6.79
CA THR A 9 16.05 -7.18 -5.70
C THR A 9 15.92 -6.43 -4.37
N PRO A 10 15.08 -5.38 -4.16
CA PRO A 10 15.02 -4.78 -2.84
C PRO A 10 14.22 -5.68 -1.89
N GLU A 11 14.76 -5.83 -0.68
CA GLU A 11 14.09 -6.54 0.44
C GLU A 11 12.88 -5.76 0.94
N PHE A 12 12.91 -4.42 0.80
CA PHE A 12 11.85 -3.51 1.25
C PHE A 12 11.27 -2.66 0.13
N TYR A 13 9.95 -2.48 0.15
CA TYR A 13 9.22 -1.65 -0.82
C TYR A 13 8.39 -0.59 -0.11
N HIS A 14 8.60 0.68 -0.46
CA HIS A 14 7.68 1.75 -0.14
C HIS A 14 6.63 1.88 -1.24
N ILE A 15 5.41 1.47 -0.95
CA ILE A 15 4.26 1.64 -1.84
C ILE A 15 3.57 2.95 -1.50
N PHE A 16 3.35 3.76 -2.53
CA PHE A 16 2.56 4.97 -2.47
C PHE A 16 1.40 4.87 -3.46
N ASN A 17 0.19 5.12 -2.97
CA ASN A 17 -1.00 5.23 -3.81
C ASN A 17 -1.77 6.49 -3.43
N ARG A 18 -2.19 7.27 -4.42
CA ARG A 18 -2.91 8.54 -4.24
C ARG A 18 -4.14 8.55 -5.13
N GLY A 19 -5.23 9.10 -4.62
CA GLY A 19 -6.45 9.34 -5.37
C GLY A 19 -6.19 10.19 -6.61
N VAL A 20 -6.86 9.85 -7.70
CA VAL A 20 -6.85 10.66 -8.92
C VAL A 20 -7.27 12.09 -8.57
N GLU A 21 -6.57 13.09 -9.13
CA GLU A 21 -6.80 14.51 -8.82
C GLU A 21 -6.67 14.86 -7.32
N SER A 22 -5.95 14.05 -6.54
CA SER A 22 -5.81 14.22 -5.08
C SER A 22 -7.12 14.13 -4.32
N ARG A 23 -8.16 13.54 -4.93
CA ARG A 23 -9.46 13.40 -4.31
C ARG A 23 -9.38 12.48 -3.10
N ASP A 24 -10.25 12.75 -2.12
CA ASP A 24 -10.44 11.85 -0.99
C ASP A 24 -11.05 10.54 -1.49
N VAL A 25 -10.44 9.43 -1.08
CA VAL A 25 -10.83 8.04 -1.41
C VAL A 25 -11.22 7.27 -0.14
N LEU A 26 -10.63 7.63 1.01
CA LEU A 26 -10.96 7.08 2.33
C LEU A 26 -11.71 8.16 3.11
N LEU A 27 -13.05 8.16 3.00
CA LEU A 27 -13.89 9.26 3.45
C LEU A 27 -14.12 9.24 4.96
N ASP A 28 -14.15 8.05 5.54
CA ASP A 28 -14.37 7.84 6.96
C ASP A 28 -13.45 6.76 7.55
N ASN A 29 -13.64 6.49 8.84
CA ASN A 29 -12.85 5.49 9.56
C ASN A 29 -13.24 4.05 9.15
N GLU A 30 -14.45 3.82 8.66
CA GLU A 30 -14.87 2.49 8.19
C GLU A 30 -14.18 2.14 6.87
N ASP A 31 -14.01 3.10 5.97
CA ASP A 31 -13.20 2.93 4.76
C ASP A 31 -11.75 2.57 5.09
N LYS A 32 -11.14 3.28 6.07
CA LYS A 32 -9.77 2.98 6.52
C LYS A 32 -9.66 1.58 7.12
N LYS A 33 -10.64 1.16 7.93
CA LYS A 33 -10.70 -0.21 8.48
C LYS A 33 -10.84 -1.26 7.39
N LYS A 34 -11.73 -1.05 6.41
CA LYS A 34 -11.90 -1.95 5.25
C LYS A 34 -10.62 -2.05 4.44
N PHE A 35 -9.96 -0.92 4.17
CA PHE A 35 -8.67 -0.90 3.47
C PHE A 35 -7.62 -1.75 4.20
N LEU A 36 -7.44 -1.55 5.51
CA LEU A 36 -6.49 -2.34 6.31
C LEU A 36 -6.86 -3.83 6.36
N LYS A 37 -8.17 -4.16 6.41
CA LYS A 37 -8.63 -5.55 6.36
C LYS A 37 -8.22 -6.22 5.05
N VAL A 38 -8.49 -5.58 3.91
CA VAL A 38 -8.11 -6.09 2.59
C VAL A 38 -6.58 -6.24 2.49
N VAL A 39 -5.83 -5.24 2.94
CA VAL A 39 -4.36 -5.26 2.92
C VAL A 39 -3.81 -6.42 3.78
N CYS A 40 -4.38 -6.67 4.95
CA CYS A 40 -4.00 -7.79 5.83
C CYS A 40 -4.37 -9.16 5.25
N GLU A 41 -5.54 -9.28 4.61
CA GLU A 41 -5.92 -10.51 3.89
C GLU A 41 -4.99 -10.78 2.70
N THR A 42 -4.65 -9.71 1.97
CA THR A 42 -3.73 -9.75 0.82
C THR A 42 -2.31 -10.12 1.25
N SER A 43 -1.82 -9.60 2.38
CA SER A 43 -0.48 -9.92 2.87
C SER A 43 -0.33 -11.40 3.23
N LYS A 44 -1.39 -12.02 3.75
CA LYS A 44 -1.44 -13.46 4.01
C LYS A 44 -1.52 -14.27 2.71
N LEU A 45 -2.32 -13.84 1.74
CA LEU A 45 -2.49 -14.54 0.47
C LEU A 45 -1.20 -14.57 -0.36
N TYR A 46 -0.47 -13.46 -0.40
CA TYR A 46 0.73 -13.31 -1.22
C TYR A 46 2.04 -13.37 -0.43
N HIS A 47 2.00 -13.74 0.85
CA HIS A 47 3.16 -14.00 1.69
C HIS A 47 4.16 -12.83 1.72
N PHE A 48 3.67 -11.66 2.13
CA PHE A 48 4.53 -10.50 2.39
C PHE A 48 4.23 -9.88 3.76
N THR A 49 5.21 -9.19 4.32
CA THR A 49 5.08 -8.53 5.63
C THR A 49 4.83 -7.04 5.44
N ILE A 50 3.89 -6.48 6.21
CA ILE A 50 3.68 -5.03 6.27
C ILE A 50 4.38 -4.52 7.53
N LEU A 51 5.43 -3.72 7.35
CA LEU A 51 6.22 -3.16 8.45
C LEU A 51 5.57 -1.90 9.02
N SER A 52 4.99 -1.06 8.16
CA SER A 52 4.30 0.16 8.58
C SER A 52 3.25 0.60 7.55
N HIS A 53 2.29 1.40 8.00
CA HIS A 53 1.28 2.00 7.15
C HIS A 53 0.95 3.45 7.56
N CYS A 54 0.58 4.28 6.60
CA CYS A 54 -0.02 5.60 6.85
C CYS A 54 -1.21 5.79 5.92
N LEU A 55 -2.39 6.10 6.48
CA LEU A 55 -3.62 6.31 5.73
C LEU A 55 -4.09 7.76 5.91
N MET A 56 -4.01 8.53 4.83
CA MET A 56 -4.63 9.84 4.70
C MET A 56 -5.88 9.69 3.82
N ASN A 57 -6.76 10.69 3.82
CA ASN A 57 -8.03 10.58 3.08
C ASN A 57 -7.81 10.40 1.58
N ASN A 58 -6.77 11.03 1.02
CA ASN A 58 -6.49 11.01 -0.42
C ASN A 58 -5.27 10.17 -0.83
N HIS A 59 -4.52 9.58 0.10
CA HIS A 59 -3.39 8.71 -0.23
C HIS A 59 -3.01 7.77 0.91
N CYS A 60 -2.28 6.72 0.55
CA CYS A 60 -1.72 5.78 1.49
C CYS A 60 -0.24 5.50 1.21
N HIS A 61 0.46 5.17 2.28
CA HIS A 61 1.82 4.66 2.26
C HIS A 61 1.85 3.29 2.94
N LEU A 62 2.49 2.32 2.31
CA LEU A 62 2.77 1.01 2.90
C LEU A 62 4.28 0.75 2.79
N LEU A 63 4.89 0.30 3.88
CA LEU A 63 6.24 -0.27 3.85
C LEU A 63 6.11 -1.79 3.91
N LEU A 64 6.52 -2.45 2.83
CA LEU A 64 6.48 -3.90 2.73
C LEU A 64 7.89 -4.48 2.82
N GLU A 65 7.98 -5.67 3.36
CA GLU A 65 9.14 -6.55 3.26
C GLU A 65 8.73 -7.78 2.45
N LYS A 66 9.52 -8.09 1.41
CA LYS A 66 9.34 -9.31 0.64
C LYS A 66 9.91 -10.47 1.45
N GLN A 67 9.09 -11.48 1.73
CA GLN A 67 9.58 -12.70 2.34
C GLN A 67 10.44 -13.48 1.32
N PRO A 68 11.55 -14.11 1.76
CA PRO A 68 12.42 -14.89 0.89
C PRO A 68 11.72 -16.08 0.23
#